data_AF-A0A7I7VYP2-F1
#
_entry.id   AF-A0A7I7VYP2-F1
#
_cell.length_a   1.000
_cell.length_b   1.000
_cell.length_c   1.000
_cell.angle_alpha   90.00
_cell.angle_beta   90.00
_cell.angle_gamma   90.00
#
_symmetry.space_group_name_H-M   'P 1'
#
loop_
_entity.id
_entity.type
_entity.pdbx_description
1 polymer ?
#
loop_
_entity_poly.entity_id
_entity_poly.type
_entity_poly.pdbx_seq_one_letter_code
_entity_poly.pdbx_strand_id
1 'polypeptide(L)'
;MKYKLGLKPVHTHPRVRLCDYYTSDLPSVDSLKFPLGHAGLIEPHMFMNDQLGDCAIAGSIEEIRLANALRGVTVNFTDDTAVQNYSEITGYSPADPGSDQGTDVHELYEFRQNTGIVDADGNRHKIVAYAGLTPGDWDEMLIALSLFEMVGIGVQVPDYAEAQFEAGLPWHLIAGRHSIEGGHYIPIWGASDRHTAQLPTWGAEGGITSPFYSTLNTVAVVALTEEMFTGGKSPAGVDFNKLARDLAQLNTGPVLTPAPRRRSRKDADDPAPEPAA
;
A
#
# COMPACT_ATOMS: atom_id res chain seq x y z
N MET A 1 -14.00 -4.15 -18.88
CA MET A 1 -12.81 -4.73 -18.24
C MET A 1 -12.96 -6.24 -18.14
N LYS A 2 -11.87 -6.95 -18.45
CA LYS A 2 -11.68 -8.39 -18.22
C LYS A 2 -11.40 -8.69 -16.75
N TYR A 3 -10.79 -7.75 -16.04
CA TYR A 3 -10.46 -7.90 -14.63
C TYR A 3 -11.43 -7.13 -13.73
N LYS A 4 -11.47 -7.50 -12.45
CA LYS A 4 -12.34 -6.86 -11.47
C LYS A 4 -11.57 -5.86 -10.63
N LEU A 5 -12.24 -4.74 -10.39
CA LEU A 5 -11.84 -3.72 -9.44
C LEU A 5 -12.70 -3.86 -8.19
N GLY A 6 -12.29 -3.27 -7.08
CA GLY A 6 -13.05 -3.41 -5.84
C GLY A 6 -12.55 -2.60 -4.65
N LEU A 7 -11.66 -1.62 -4.86
CA LEU A 7 -11.35 -0.68 -3.80
C LEU A 7 -12.50 0.30 -3.65
N LYS A 8 -13.13 0.32 -2.47
CA LYS A 8 -14.16 1.30 -2.13
C LYS A 8 -13.56 2.71 -2.04
N PRO A 9 -14.36 3.77 -2.25
CA PRO A 9 -13.89 5.15 -2.09
C PRO A 9 -13.24 5.37 -0.72
N VAL A 10 -12.00 5.84 -0.73
CA VAL A 10 -11.25 6.14 0.50
C VAL A 10 -11.71 7.49 1.03
N HIS A 11 -12.57 7.47 2.05
CA HIS A 11 -13.13 8.69 2.63
C HIS A 11 -12.21 9.36 3.64
N THR A 12 -11.22 8.64 4.16
CA THR A 12 -10.25 9.13 5.14
C THR A 12 -8.86 8.58 4.84
N HIS A 13 -7.83 9.42 4.98
CA HIS A 13 -6.43 9.00 4.88
C HIS A 13 -5.81 8.95 6.28
N PRO A 14 -4.79 8.10 6.51
CA PRO A 14 -4.14 8.03 7.80
C PRO A 14 -3.51 9.37 8.18
N ARG A 15 -3.64 9.74 9.48
CA ARG A 15 -3.13 11.01 10.00
C ARG A 15 -1.62 11.10 10.13
N VAL A 16 -1.02 9.93 10.20
CA VAL A 16 0.39 9.76 10.42
C VAL A 16 1.02 9.69 9.06
N ARG A 17 1.89 10.66 8.77
CA ARG A 17 2.70 10.63 7.58
C ARG A 17 4.07 10.13 7.98
N LEU A 18 4.60 9.17 7.26
CA LEU A 18 5.97 8.70 7.49
C LEU A 18 6.95 9.88 7.41
N CYS A 19 6.66 10.87 6.56
CA CYS A 19 7.44 12.10 6.47
C CYS A 19 7.54 12.92 7.77
N ASP A 20 6.59 12.80 8.70
CA ASP A 20 6.66 13.48 10.01
C ASP A 20 7.71 12.84 10.94
N TYR A 21 8.22 11.66 10.58
CA TYR A 21 9.29 10.92 11.29
C TYR A 21 10.63 10.98 10.55
N TYR A 22 10.73 11.79 9.49
CA TYR A 22 11.97 12.04 8.76
C TYR A 22 12.99 12.76 9.66
N THR A 23 13.84 11.96 10.29
CA THR A 23 15.09 12.42 10.92
C THR A 23 16.19 12.46 9.86
N SER A 24 17.31 13.13 10.16
CA SER A 24 18.51 13.14 9.29
C SER A 24 19.08 11.74 9.02
N ASP A 25 18.64 10.74 9.77
CA ASP A 25 19.12 9.36 9.68
C ASP A 25 18.31 8.52 8.68
N LEU A 26 17.19 9.04 8.16
CA LEU A 26 16.42 8.36 7.10
C LEU A 26 16.97 8.69 5.70
N PRO A 27 16.87 7.74 4.75
CA PRO A 27 17.36 7.98 3.39
C PRO A 27 16.57 9.11 2.73
N SER A 28 17.29 10.04 2.10
CA SER A 28 16.68 10.96 1.14
C SER A 28 16.37 10.22 -0.16
N VAL A 29 15.35 10.67 -0.89
CA VAL A 29 15.02 10.08 -2.21
C VAL A 29 16.23 10.10 -3.17
N ASP A 30 17.08 11.13 -3.09
CA ASP A 30 18.29 11.27 -3.90
C ASP A 30 19.41 10.30 -3.50
N SER A 31 19.34 9.74 -2.29
CA SER A 31 20.32 8.76 -1.79
C SER A 31 19.97 7.31 -2.16
N LEU A 32 18.73 7.05 -2.60
CA LEU A 32 18.26 5.71 -2.92
C LEU A 32 19.07 5.09 -4.08
N LYS A 33 19.30 3.78 -3.98
CA LYS A 33 20.00 2.99 -4.99
C LYS A 33 19.03 2.01 -5.60
N PHE A 34 18.78 2.16 -6.89
CA PHE A 34 17.88 1.31 -7.66
C PHE A 34 18.63 0.06 -8.19
N PRO A 35 17.94 -1.08 -8.39
CA PRO A 35 16.51 -1.28 -8.12
C PRO A 35 16.18 -1.33 -6.62
N LEU A 36 14.97 -0.88 -6.26
CA LEU A 36 14.42 -1.04 -4.91
C LEU A 36 13.52 -2.28 -4.84
N GLY A 37 13.37 -2.83 -3.63
CA GLY A 37 12.50 -3.96 -3.36
C GLY A 37 12.98 -5.26 -4.01
N HIS A 38 12.06 -6.20 -4.17
CA HIS A 38 12.35 -7.59 -4.53
C HIS A 38 11.34 -8.13 -5.54
N ALA A 39 10.95 -7.30 -6.51
CA ALA A 39 10.11 -7.71 -7.63
C ALA A 39 10.71 -8.95 -8.33
N GLY A 40 9.86 -9.91 -8.68
CA GLY A 40 10.27 -11.19 -9.26
C GLY A 40 10.82 -12.22 -8.26
N LEU A 41 10.85 -11.93 -6.95
CA LEU A 41 11.14 -12.96 -5.94
C LEU A 41 10.03 -14.02 -5.85
N ILE A 42 8.79 -13.62 -6.16
CA ILE A 42 7.63 -14.50 -6.27
C ILE A 42 6.89 -14.22 -7.57
N GLU A 43 6.21 -15.24 -8.10
CA GLU A 43 5.35 -15.09 -9.28
C GLU A 43 3.95 -14.59 -8.86
N PRO A 44 3.44 -13.51 -9.48
CA PRO A 44 2.09 -12.99 -9.23
C PRO A 44 1.00 -14.02 -9.52
N HIS A 45 0.00 -14.10 -8.65
CA HIS A 45 -1.16 -14.97 -8.79
C HIS A 45 -2.46 -14.15 -8.88
N MET A 46 -3.53 -14.74 -9.44
CA MET A 46 -4.79 -14.05 -9.66
C MET A 46 -5.64 -13.88 -8.40
N PHE A 47 -5.71 -14.93 -7.56
CA PHE A 47 -6.55 -14.99 -6.36
C PHE A 47 -7.98 -14.50 -6.60
N MET A 48 -8.64 -14.99 -7.65
CA MET A 48 -10.02 -14.66 -8.04
C MET A 48 -10.30 -13.19 -8.42
N ASN A 49 -9.29 -12.32 -8.53
CA ASN A 49 -9.49 -10.90 -8.86
C ASN A 49 -9.85 -10.62 -10.34
N ASP A 50 -10.02 -11.67 -11.16
CA ASP A 50 -10.70 -11.61 -12.46
C ASP A 50 -12.22 -11.83 -12.34
N GLN A 51 -12.69 -12.37 -11.22
CA GLN A 51 -14.08 -12.75 -10.98
C GLN A 51 -14.75 -11.94 -9.86
N LEU A 52 -14.00 -11.51 -8.84
CA LEU A 52 -14.49 -10.81 -7.66
C LEU A 52 -13.83 -9.44 -7.46
N GLY A 53 -14.53 -8.51 -6.79
CA GLY A 53 -14.00 -7.22 -6.35
C GLY A 53 -13.00 -7.29 -5.19
N ASP A 54 -12.18 -8.34 -5.12
CA ASP A 54 -11.33 -8.69 -3.99
C ASP A 54 -9.87 -8.20 -4.13
N CYS A 55 -9.62 -7.21 -4.98
CA CYS A 55 -8.26 -6.70 -5.27
C CYS A 55 -7.44 -6.39 -4.01
N ALA A 56 -8.09 -5.90 -2.95
CA ALA A 56 -7.42 -5.58 -1.70
C ALA A 56 -6.97 -6.83 -0.92
N ILE A 57 -7.68 -7.94 -1.07
CA ILE A 57 -7.33 -9.25 -0.50
C ILE A 57 -6.21 -9.87 -1.33
N ALA A 58 -6.37 -9.93 -2.66
CA ALA A 58 -5.33 -10.45 -3.56
C ALA A 58 -3.99 -9.71 -3.37
N GLY A 59 -4.03 -8.37 -3.32
CA GLY A 59 -2.86 -7.55 -3.03
C GLY A 59 -2.25 -7.82 -1.65
N SER A 60 -3.07 -7.97 -0.61
CA SER A 60 -2.58 -8.29 0.74
C SER A 60 -1.95 -9.68 0.82
N ILE A 61 -2.47 -10.65 0.07
CA ILE A 61 -1.87 -11.98 -0.04
C ILE A 61 -0.49 -11.89 -0.69
N GLU A 62 -0.31 -11.09 -1.76
CA GLU A 62 1.01 -10.89 -2.37
C GLU A 62 2.01 -10.21 -1.43
N GLU A 63 1.56 -9.24 -0.62
CA GLU A 63 2.39 -8.65 0.44
C GLU A 63 2.91 -9.72 1.42
N ILE A 64 2.02 -10.61 1.89
CA ILE A 64 2.38 -11.69 2.83
C ILE A 64 3.31 -12.71 2.16
N ARG A 65 3.02 -13.12 0.93
CA ARG A 65 3.86 -14.04 0.15
C ARG A 65 5.26 -13.48 -0.01
N LEU A 66 5.39 -12.20 -0.35
CA LEU A 66 6.67 -11.55 -0.53
C LEU A 66 7.43 -11.45 0.80
N ALA A 67 6.78 -10.99 1.87
CA ALA A 67 7.38 -10.86 3.19
C ALA A 67 8.00 -12.18 3.68
N ASN A 68 7.30 -13.30 3.47
CA ASN A 68 7.79 -14.62 3.84
C ASN A 68 8.89 -15.13 2.88
N ALA A 69 8.76 -14.88 1.58
CA ALA A 69 9.76 -15.27 0.59
C ALA A 69 11.13 -14.60 0.83
N LEU A 70 11.15 -13.36 1.34
CA LEU A 70 12.38 -12.67 1.77
C LEU A 70 13.17 -13.43 2.84
N ARG A 71 12.53 -14.37 3.53
CA ARG A 71 13.12 -15.22 4.57
C ARG A 71 13.29 -16.66 4.11
N GLY A 72 13.07 -16.94 2.83
CA GLY A 72 13.08 -18.29 2.27
C GLY A 72 11.91 -19.16 2.75
N VAL A 73 10.80 -18.54 3.18
CA VAL A 73 9.59 -19.24 3.60
C VAL A 73 8.52 -19.09 2.52
N THR A 74 7.90 -20.21 2.14
CA THR A 74 6.72 -20.22 1.26
C THR A 74 5.48 -20.37 2.12
N VAL A 75 4.50 -19.51 1.90
CA VAL A 75 3.17 -19.58 2.51
C VAL A 75 2.14 -20.00 1.45
N ASN A 76 1.19 -20.85 1.84
CA ASN A 76 0.29 -21.49 0.90
C ASN A 76 -1.06 -20.77 0.84
N PHE A 77 -1.27 -19.94 -0.19
CA PHE A 77 -2.55 -19.30 -0.45
C PHE A 77 -3.21 -19.88 -1.71
N THR A 78 -4.53 -20.04 -1.66
CA THR A 78 -5.38 -20.54 -2.75
C THR A 78 -6.52 -19.57 -3.05
N ASP A 79 -7.18 -19.76 -4.18
CA ASP A 79 -8.42 -19.04 -4.51
C ASP A 79 -9.49 -19.20 -3.42
N ASP A 80 -9.64 -20.40 -2.86
CA ASP A 80 -10.59 -20.64 -1.75
C ASP A 80 -10.26 -19.81 -0.52
N THR A 81 -8.97 -19.69 -0.15
CA THR A 81 -8.56 -18.83 0.98
C THR A 81 -8.74 -17.35 0.66
N ALA A 82 -8.55 -16.92 -0.59
CA ALA A 82 -8.83 -15.55 -1.00
C ALA A 82 -10.32 -15.23 -0.83
N VAL A 83 -11.21 -16.11 -1.29
CA VAL A 83 -12.66 -15.99 -1.11
C VAL A 83 -13.05 -16.02 0.37
N GLN A 84 -12.44 -16.88 1.17
CA GLN A 84 -12.69 -16.94 2.61
C GLN A 84 -12.33 -15.61 3.29
N ASN A 85 -11.12 -15.10 3.04
CA ASN A 85 -10.68 -13.82 3.61
C ASN A 85 -11.57 -12.66 3.12
N TYR A 86 -11.94 -12.64 1.84
CA TYR A 86 -12.85 -11.63 1.30
C TYR A 86 -14.21 -11.65 2.00
N SER A 87 -14.76 -12.85 2.25
CA SER A 87 -16.01 -13.04 2.98
C SER A 87 -15.89 -12.59 4.45
N GLU A 88 -14.80 -12.96 5.14
CA GLU A 88 -14.55 -12.58 6.54
C GLU A 88 -14.39 -11.06 6.73
N ILE A 89 -13.76 -10.38 5.75
CA ILE A 89 -13.49 -8.94 5.83
C ILE A 89 -14.71 -8.11 5.42
N THR A 90 -15.38 -8.48 4.33
CA THR A 90 -16.37 -7.59 3.67
C THR A 90 -17.82 -8.02 3.88
N GLY A 91 -18.04 -9.23 4.38
CA GLY A 91 -19.36 -9.85 4.42
C GLY A 91 -19.83 -10.39 3.07
N TYR A 92 -18.96 -10.46 2.05
CA TYR A 92 -19.24 -11.13 0.79
C TYR A 92 -19.80 -12.54 1.02
N SER A 93 -20.81 -12.92 0.23
CA SER A 93 -21.45 -14.22 0.23
C SER A 93 -21.47 -14.79 -1.19
N PRO A 94 -20.85 -15.95 -1.43
CA PRO A 94 -20.91 -16.62 -2.74
C PRO A 94 -22.34 -17.00 -3.19
N ALA A 95 -23.29 -17.07 -2.25
CA ALA A 95 -24.69 -17.35 -2.55
C ALA A 95 -25.48 -16.10 -3.01
N ASP A 96 -24.93 -14.90 -2.81
CA ASP A 96 -25.54 -13.64 -3.22
C ASP A 96 -24.54 -12.81 -4.04
N PRO A 97 -24.61 -12.87 -5.39
CA PRO A 97 -23.74 -12.06 -6.24
C PRO A 97 -23.86 -10.54 -5.99
N GLY A 98 -24.98 -10.07 -5.43
CA GLY A 98 -25.15 -8.67 -5.07
C GLY A 98 -24.30 -8.24 -3.87
N SER A 99 -23.75 -9.18 -3.12
CA SER A 99 -22.86 -8.91 -1.98
C SER A 99 -21.42 -8.57 -2.38
N ASP A 100 -21.02 -8.77 -3.64
CA ASP A 100 -19.71 -8.36 -4.15
C ASP A 100 -19.65 -6.82 -4.29
N GLN A 101 -19.21 -6.16 -3.23
CA GLN A 101 -19.21 -4.69 -3.09
C GLN A 101 -17.80 -4.11 -2.88
N GLY A 102 -16.78 -4.93 -3.04
CA GLY A 102 -15.39 -4.54 -2.82
C GLY A 102 -15.04 -4.37 -1.34
N THR A 103 -13.84 -3.84 -1.11
CA THR A 103 -13.21 -3.74 0.21
C THR A 103 -12.95 -2.28 0.57
N ASP A 104 -13.28 -1.90 1.82
CA ASP A 104 -12.78 -0.67 2.42
C ASP A 104 -11.37 -0.91 2.98
N VAL A 105 -10.43 -0.04 2.64
CA VAL A 105 -9.02 -0.22 3.04
C VAL A 105 -8.83 -0.17 4.56
N HIS A 106 -9.66 0.56 5.30
CA HIS A 106 -9.58 0.61 6.76
C HIS A 106 -10.07 -0.69 7.39
N GLU A 107 -11.20 -1.23 6.90
CA GLU A 107 -11.71 -2.54 7.32
C GLU A 107 -10.65 -3.63 7.08
N LEU A 108 -9.97 -3.60 5.93
CA LEU A 108 -8.87 -4.50 5.62
C LEU A 108 -7.74 -4.41 6.65
N TYR A 109 -7.20 -3.22 6.90
CA TYR A 109 -6.05 -3.06 7.79
C TYR A 109 -6.38 -3.30 9.27
N GLU A 110 -7.58 -2.95 9.71
CA GLU A 110 -8.09 -3.30 11.04
C GLU A 110 -8.21 -4.83 11.19
N PHE A 111 -8.76 -5.51 10.19
CA PHE A 111 -8.84 -6.96 10.18
C PHE A 111 -7.46 -7.62 10.19
N ARG A 112 -6.53 -7.15 9.35
CA ARG A 112 -5.14 -7.64 9.32
C ARG A 112 -4.45 -7.49 10.68
N GLN A 113 -4.72 -6.42 11.42
CA GLN A 113 -4.10 -6.17 12.73
C GLN A 113 -4.73 -7.02 13.85
N ASN A 114 -6.05 -7.16 13.86
CA ASN A 114 -6.77 -7.83 14.95
C ASN A 114 -6.87 -9.34 14.74
N THR A 115 -7.15 -9.77 13.51
CA THR A 115 -7.44 -11.15 13.16
C THR A 115 -6.33 -11.76 12.31
N GLY A 116 -5.91 -11.08 11.24
CA GLY A 116 -4.94 -11.58 10.26
C GLY A 116 -5.57 -12.38 9.13
N ILE A 117 -4.91 -12.38 7.98
CA ILE A 117 -5.33 -13.13 6.77
C ILE A 117 -4.99 -14.60 6.97
N VAL A 118 -5.94 -15.49 6.69
CA VAL A 118 -5.75 -16.93 6.84
C VAL A 118 -5.20 -17.58 5.57
N ASP A 119 -4.17 -18.43 5.70
CA ASP A 119 -3.63 -19.26 4.61
C ASP A 119 -4.34 -20.62 4.52
N ALA A 120 -3.97 -21.46 3.55
CA ALA A 120 -4.58 -22.77 3.33
C ALA A 120 -4.19 -23.81 4.40
N ASP A 121 -3.16 -23.55 5.18
CA ASP A 121 -2.71 -24.38 6.29
C ASP A 121 -3.40 -23.96 7.61
N GLY A 122 -4.21 -22.89 7.59
CA GLY A 122 -4.96 -22.36 8.72
C GLY A 122 -4.18 -21.37 9.60
N ASN A 123 -2.99 -20.95 9.18
CA ASN A 123 -2.21 -19.92 9.87
C ASN A 123 -2.80 -18.54 9.60
N ARG A 124 -2.75 -17.65 10.61
CA ARG A 124 -3.18 -16.26 10.45
C ARG A 124 -1.99 -15.31 10.44
N HIS A 125 -1.86 -14.59 9.33
CA HIS A 125 -0.81 -13.62 9.07
C HIS A 125 -1.27 -12.24 9.53
N LYS A 126 -0.80 -11.85 10.72
CA LYS A 126 -1.17 -10.59 11.36
C LYS A 126 -0.13 -9.51 11.11
N ILE A 127 -0.59 -8.27 11.07
CA ILE A 127 0.29 -7.10 11.14
C ILE A 127 0.32 -6.57 12.57
N VAL A 128 1.44 -5.99 12.97
CA VAL A 128 1.64 -5.34 14.26
C VAL A 128 1.03 -3.94 14.25
N ALA A 129 1.30 -3.20 13.18
CA ALA A 129 0.84 -1.84 12.98
C ALA A 129 0.84 -1.50 11.48
N TYR A 130 0.24 -0.37 11.12
CA TYR A 130 0.31 0.20 9.78
C TYR A 130 0.34 1.72 9.86
N ALA A 131 0.86 2.36 8.81
CA ALA A 131 0.92 3.80 8.69
C ALA A 131 0.61 4.23 7.26
N GLY A 132 -0.12 5.34 7.09
CA GLY A 132 -0.37 5.90 5.76
C GLY A 132 0.80 6.72 5.25
N LEU A 133 0.81 6.89 3.95
CA LEU A 133 1.65 7.83 3.23
C LEU A 133 0.75 8.90 2.61
N THR A 134 1.34 10.02 2.20
CA THR A 134 0.63 11.08 1.48
C THR A 134 0.23 10.57 0.10
N PRO A 135 -1.07 10.49 -0.24
CA PRO A 135 -1.49 10.01 -1.54
C PRO A 135 -0.93 10.88 -2.67
N GLY A 136 -0.34 10.22 -3.66
CA GLY A 136 0.30 10.88 -4.81
C GLY A 136 1.70 11.43 -4.55
N ASP A 137 2.26 11.31 -3.33
CA ASP A 137 3.66 11.62 -3.07
C ASP A 137 4.56 10.45 -3.47
N TRP A 138 5.08 10.51 -4.70
CA TRP A 138 5.95 9.47 -5.25
C TRP A 138 7.26 9.31 -4.48
N ASP A 139 7.79 10.40 -3.92
CA ASP A 139 9.09 10.38 -3.23
C ASP A 139 8.94 9.74 -1.85
N GLU A 140 7.87 10.07 -1.13
CA GLU A 140 7.51 9.39 0.12
C GLU A 140 7.27 7.89 -0.11
N MET A 141 6.62 7.52 -1.23
CA MET A 141 6.43 6.12 -1.61
C MET A 141 7.75 5.38 -1.84
N LEU A 142 8.70 5.95 -2.59
CA LEU A 142 9.99 5.31 -2.84
C LEU A 142 10.82 5.14 -1.55
N ILE A 143 10.79 6.15 -0.67
CA ILE A 143 11.44 6.06 0.64
C ILE A 143 10.78 4.95 1.46
N ALA A 144 9.45 4.90 1.52
CA ALA A 144 8.72 3.85 2.22
C ALA A 144 9.04 2.46 1.65
N LEU A 145 9.06 2.30 0.33
CA LEU A 145 9.43 1.05 -0.34
C LEU A 145 10.84 0.59 0.07
N SER A 146 11.80 1.51 0.18
CA SER A 146 13.17 1.17 0.60
C SER A 146 13.30 0.70 2.06
N LEU A 147 12.29 1.00 2.90
CA LEU A 147 12.31 0.70 4.34
C LEU A 147 11.43 -0.51 4.68
N PHE A 148 10.34 -0.71 3.94
CA PHE A 148 9.30 -1.70 4.22
C PHE A 148 9.23 -2.82 3.19
N GLU A 149 10.08 -2.81 2.16
CA GLU A 149 10.14 -3.79 1.05
C GLU A 149 8.92 -3.78 0.12
N MET A 150 7.77 -3.29 0.60
CA MET A 150 6.53 -3.15 -0.15
C MET A 150 5.67 -2.02 0.40
N VAL A 151 4.82 -1.45 -0.47
CA VAL A 151 3.86 -0.39 -0.12
C VAL A 151 2.51 -0.75 -0.72
N GLY A 152 1.49 -0.87 0.12
CA GLY A 152 0.11 -1.01 -0.32
C GLY A 152 -0.39 0.29 -0.93
N ILE A 153 -0.94 0.24 -2.15
CA ILE A 153 -1.48 1.43 -2.82
C ILE A 153 -2.88 1.17 -3.35
N GLY A 154 -3.65 2.24 -3.48
CA GLY A 154 -4.91 2.23 -4.20
C GLY A 154 -4.97 3.34 -5.22
N VAL A 155 -5.50 3.05 -6.40
CA VAL A 155 -5.55 3.97 -7.53
C VAL A 155 -6.94 4.02 -8.14
N GLN A 156 -7.29 5.16 -8.74
CA GLN A 156 -8.39 5.18 -9.71
C GLN A 156 -7.87 4.64 -11.04
N VAL A 157 -8.58 3.65 -11.58
CA VAL A 157 -8.21 2.99 -12.84
C VAL A 157 -8.95 3.67 -13.99
N PRO A 158 -8.25 4.36 -14.89
CA PRO A 158 -8.86 4.94 -16.09
C PRO A 158 -9.11 3.86 -17.15
N ASP A 159 -10.03 4.14 -18.08
CA ASP A 159 -10.45 3.26 -19.18
C ASP A 159 -9.32 2.68 -20.05
N TYR A 160 -8.14 3.31 -20.09
CA TYR A 160 -6.98 2.85 -20.86
C TYR A 160 -6.02 1.91 -20.09
N ALA A 161 -6.14 1.78 -18.77
CA ALA A 161 -5.13 1.10 -17.95
C ALA A 161 -5.10 -0.42 -18.20
N GLU A 162 -6.26 -1.06 -18.43
CA GLU A 162 -6.30 -2.50 -18.78
C GLU A 162 -5.57 -2.77 -20.10
N ALA A 163 -5.74 -1.90 -21.10
CA ALA A 163 -5.05 -2.03 -22.37
C ALA A 163 -3.52 -1.85 -22.25
N GLN A 164 -3.06 -0.95 -21.38
CA GLN A 164 -1.62 -0.81 -21.09
C GLN A 164 -1.07 -2.08 -20.44
N PHE A 165 -1.78 -2.65 -19.47
CA PHE A 165 -1.38 -3.89 -18.81
C PHE A 165 -1.30 -5.07 -19.80
N GLU A 166 -2.34 -5.29 -20.60
CA GLU A 166 -2.36 -6.38 -21.61
C GLU A 166 -1.27 -6.22 -22.68
N ALA A 167 -0.79 -4.99 -22.90
CA ALA A 167 0.35 -4.71 -23.77
C ALA A 167 1.72 -4.90 -23.09
N GLY A 168 1.77 -5.30 -21.82
CA GLY A 168 3.00 -5.42 -21.03
C GLY A 168 3.65 -4.07 -20.73
N LEU A 169 2.87 -2.98 -20.74
CA LEU A 169 3.35 -1.63 -20.49
C LEU A 169 3.02 -1.20 -19.06
N PRO A 170 3.91 -0.45 -18.39
CA PRO A 170 3.56 0.24 -17.15
C PRO A 170 2.37 1.16 -17.36
N TRP A 171 1.54 1.27 -16.33
CA TRP A 171 0.51 2.28 -16.25
C TRP A 171 1.13 3.68 -16.30
N HIS A 172 0.89 4.36 -17.41
CA HIS A 172 1.36 5.72 -17.63
C HIS A 172 0.19 6.67 -17.86
N LEU A 173 0.34 7.88 -17.34
CA LEU A 173 -0.72 8.88 -17.43
C LEU A 173 -0.90 9.31 -18.89
N ILE A 174 -2.11 9.15 -19.42
CA ILE A 174 -2.48 9.70 -20.73
C ILE A 174 -3.22 11.01 -20.49
N ALA A 175 -2.69 12.11 -21.02
CA ALA A 175 -3.33 13.42 -20.92
C ALA A 175 -4.70 13.42 -21.61
N GLY A 176 -5.64 14.21 -21.08
CA GLY A 176 -6.97 14.36 -21.64
C GLY A 176 -8.08 13.93 -20.68
N ARG A 177 -9.32 13.89 -21.19
CA ARG A 177 -10.47 13.40 -20.44
C ARG A 177 -10.61 11.91 -20.68
N HIS A 178 -10.52 11.14 -19.60
CA HIS A 178 -10.73 9.69 -19.61
C HIS A 178 -11.76 9.34 -18.56
N SER A 179 -12.53 8.29 -18.80
CA SER A 179 -13.46 7.78 -17.80
C SER A 179 -12.70 6.99 -16.74
N ILE A 180 -13.22 6.98 -15.50
CA ILE A 180 -12.70 6.14 -14.42
C ILE A 180 -13.61 4.92 -14.31
N GLU A 181 -13.00 3.75 -14.44
CA GLU A 181 -13.67 2.44 -14.39
C GLU A 181 -13.93 2.00 -12.93
N GLY A 182 -13.06 2.42 -12.00
CA GLY A 182 -13.23 2.15 -10.57
C GLY A 182 -11.94 2.31 -9.77
N GLY A 183 -11.99 1.89 -8.49
CA GLY A 183 -10.83 1.88 -7.60
C GLY A 183 -10.17 0.50 -7.55
N HIS A 184 -8.85 0.45 -7.53
CA HIS A 184 -8.07 -0.79 -7.46
C HIS A 184 -6.98 -0.72 -6.40
N TYR A 185 -6.85 -1.76 -5.59
CA TYR A 185 -5.77 -1.89 -4.59
C TYR A 185 -4.74 -2.90 -5.07
N ILE A 186 -3.46 -2.52 -4.99
CA ILE A 186 -2.30 -3.32 -5.40
C ILE A 186 -1.08 -2.93 -4.55
N PRO A 187 -0.17 -3.86 -4.22
CA PRO A 187 1.10 -3.48 -3.61
C PRO A 187 2.09 -3.00 -4.69
N ILE A 188 2.93 -2.03 -4.36
CA ILE A 188 4.21 -1.82 -5.03
C ILE A 188 5.24 -2.66 -4.29
N TRP A 189 5.97 -3.50 -5.02
CA TRP A 189 6.98 -4.40 -4.44
C TRP A 189 8.40 -4.21 -5.00
N GLY A 190 8.56 -3.24 -5.89
CA GLY A 190 9.86 -2.89 -6.43
C GLY A 190 9.82 -1.57 -7.20
N ALA A 191 11.00 -1.04 -7.48
CA ALA A 191 11.15 0.07 -8.41
C ALA A 191 12.40 -0.14 -9.25
N SER A 192 12.24 -0.15 -10.57
CA SER A 192 13.35 -0.33 -11.50
C SER A 192 14.23 0.92 -11.57
N ASP A 193 13.62 2.10 -11.44
CA ASP A 193 14.27 3.40 -11.49
C ASP A 193 13.48 4.47 -10.72
N ARG A 194 13.96 5.72 -10.78
CA ARG A 194 13.39 6.88 -10.08
C ARG A 194 11.95 7.24 -10.47
N HIS A 195 11.47 6.73 -11.61
CA HIS A 195 10.22 7.13 -12.25
C HIS A 195 9.26 5.96 -12.50
N THR A 196 9.71 4.72 -12.38
CA THR A 196 8.92 3.51 -12.65
C THR A 196 9.00 2.52 -11.50
N ALA A 197 7.83 2.16 -10.98
CA ALA A 197 7.67 1.11 -9.97
C ALA A 197 7.01 -0.14 -10.57
N GLN A 198 7.26 -1.25 -9.90
CA GLN A 198 6.82 -2.60 -10.24
C GLN A 198 5.74 -3.04 -9.25
N LEU A 199 4.71 -3.73 -9.75
CA LEU A 199 3.58 -4.18 -8.94
C LEU A 199 3.02 -5.50 -9.49
N PRO A 200 2.57 -6.43 -8.64
CA PRO A 200 1.77 -7.56 -9.06
C PRO A 200 0.32 -7.11 -9.22
N THR A 201 -0.29 -7.40 -10.37
CA THR A 201 -1.73 -7.23 -10.53
C THR A 201 -2.25 -8.23 -11.55
N TRP A 202 -3.47 -8.70 -11.34
CA TRP A 202 -4.18 -9.55 -12.30
C TRP A 202 -3.37 -10.77 -12.75
N GLY A 203 -2.67 -11.41 -11.81
CA GLY A 203 -1.88 -12.61 -12.03
C GLY A 203 -0.64 -12.44 -12.91
N ALA A 204 -0.14 -11.21 -13.11
CA ALA A 204 1.12 -10.96 -13.80
C ALA A 204 1.86 -9.75 -13.23
N GLU A 205 3.11 -9.56 -13.68
CA GLU A 205 3.90 -8.37 -13.39
C GLU A 205 3.36 -7.19 -14.17
N GLY A 206 3.07 -6.10 -13.46
CA GLY A 206 2.73 -4.80 -14.03
C GLY A 206 3.77 -3.74 -13.65
N GLY A 207 3.45 -2.51 -14.00
CA GLY A 207 4.25 -1.36 -13.58
C GLY A 207 3.41 -0.11 -13.49
N ILE A 208 3.95 0.91 -12.83
CA ILE A 208 3.31 2.21 -12.67
C ILE A 208 4.36 3.31 -12.77
N THR A 209 4.04 4.36 -13.50
CA THR A 209 4.92 5.52 -13.62
C THR A 209 4.57 6.59 -12.58
N SER A 210 5.56 7.39 -12.20
CA SER A 210 5.40 8.50 -11.25
C SER A 210 4.24 9.46 -11.60
N PRO A 211 4.03 9.89 -12.86
CA PRO A 211 2.89 10.74 -13.19
C PRO A 211 1.53 10.07 -13.01
N PHE A 212 1.42 8.77 -13.32
CA PHE A 212 0.18 8.02 -13.11
C PHE A 212 -0.11 7.93 -11.61
N TYR A 213 0.86 7.47 -10.81
CA TYR A 213 0.74 7.38 -9.37
C TYR A 213 0.36 8.74 -8.76
N SER A 214 1.11 9.79 -9.06
CA SER A 214 0.91 11.11 -8.46
C SER A 214 -0.48 11.70 -8.74
N THR A 215 -1.09 11.30 -9.85
CA THR A 215 -2.39 11.82 -10.29
C THR A 215 -3.56 10.97 -9.81
N LEU A 216 -3.41 9.65 -9.79
CA LEU A 216 -4.52 8.71 -9.64
C LEU A 216 -4.48 7.93 -8.32
N ASN A 217 -3.43 8.08 -7.52
CA ASN A 217 -3.35 7.46 -6.20
C ASN A 217 -4.38 8.05 -5.23
N THR A 218 -5.07 7.17 -4.51
CA THR A 218 -6.10 7.50 -3.51
C THR A 218 -5.77 6.96 -2.14
N VAL A 219 -4.90 5.96 -2.02
CA VAL A 219 -4.39 5.48 -0.74
C VAL A 219 -2.97 4.97 -0.92
N ALA A 220 -2.14 5.19 0.09
CA ALA A 220 -0.81 4.64 0.19
C ALA A 220 -0.55 4.30 1.66
N VAL A 221 -0.04 3.11 1.94
CA VAL A 221 0.04 2.56 3.28
C VAL A 221 1.16 1.52 3.37
N VAL A 222 1.86 1.52 4.49
CA VAL A 222 2.84 0.48 4.84
C VAL A 222 2.31 -0.33 6.02
N ALA A 223 2.53 -1.65 5.97
CA ALA A 223 2.23 -2.55 7.06
C ALA A 223 3.54 -3.01 7.72
N LEU A 224 3.56 -3.05 9.05
CA LEU A 224 4.64 -3.70 9.79
C LEU A 224 4.17 -5.09 10.21
N THR A 225 4.86 -6.13 9.75
CA THR A 225 4.65 -7.52 10.17
C THR A 225 5.93 -8.10 10.76
N GLU A 226 5.81 -8.95 11.78
CA GLU A 226 6.94 -9.74 12.31
C GLU A 226 7.54 -10.66 11.24
N GLU A 227 6.74 -11.01 10.24
CA GLU A 227 7.12 -11.88 9.13
C GLU A 227 8.20 -11.26 8.23
N MET A 228 8.48 -9.96 8.31
CA MET A 228 9.60 -9.33 7.59
C MET A 228 10.96 -9.45 8.30
N PHE A 229 11.03 -9.98 9.52
CA PHE A 229 12.23 -9.86 10.38
C PHE A 229 12.77 -11.21 10.88
N THR A 230 13.96 -11.63 10.42
CA THR A 230 14.69 -12.77 11.01
C THR A 230 15.69 -12.26 12.05
N GLY A 231 15.57 -12.70 13.32
CA GLY A 231 16.49 -12.27 14.38
C GLY A 231 16.38 -10.79 14.78
N GLY A 232 15.23 -10.14 14.52
CA GLY A 232 14.94 -8.76 14.92
C GLY A 232 15.43 -7.66 13.96
N LYS A 233 15.89 -8.02 12.75
CA LYS A 233 16.30 -7.08 11.69
C LYS A 233 15.65 -7.45 10.36
N SER A 234 15.30 -6.45 9.55
CA SER A 234 14.87 -6.66 8.17
C SER A 234 16.08 -7.04 7.29
N PRO A 235 15.88 -7.57 6.07
CA PRO A 235 16.97 -7.78 5.11
C PRO A 235 17.82 -6.51 4.87
N ALA A 236 17.18 -5.33 4.86
CA ALA A 236 17.84 -4.02 4.76
C ALA A 236 18.46 -3.51 6.08
N GLY A 237 18.36 -4.25 7.20
CA GLY A 237 19.00 -3.91 8.47
C GLY A 237 18.21 -2.94 9.38
N VAL A 238 16.92 -2.74 9.12
CA VAL A 238 16.04 -1.87 9.93
C VAL A 238 15.80 -2.48 11.32
N ASP A 239 15.92 -1.68 12.39
CA ASP A 239 15.67 -2.09 13.77
C ASP A 239 14.16 -2.19 14.06
N PHE A 240 13.68 -3.43 14.16
CA PHE A 240 12.28 -3.75 14.41
C PHE A 240 11.73 -3.15 15.71
N ASN A 241 12.50 -3.21 16.81
CA ASN A 241 12.02 -2.80 18.13
C ASN A 241 11.89 -1.29 18.24
N LYS A 242 12.75 -0.54 17.55
CA LYS A 242 12.59 0.90 17.43
C LYS A 242 11.37 1.24 16.57
N LEU A 243 11.27 0.65 15.38
CA LEU A 243 10.19 0.93 14.44
C LEU A 243 8.80 0.53 15.00
N ALA A 244 8.68 -0.64 15.63
CA ALA A 244 7.43 -1.11 16.24
C ALA A 244 6.98 -0.23 17.41
N ARG A 245 7.91 0.24 18.26
CA ARG A 245 7.58 1.18 19.35
C ARG A 245 7.12 2.53 18.81
N ASP A 246 7.78 3.04 17.79
CA ASP A 246 7.42 4.31 17.16
C ASP A 246 6.04 4.18 16.47
N LEU A 247 5.77 3.06 15.77
CA LEU A 247 4.47 2.77 15.16
C LEU A 247 3.34 2.47 16.15
N ALA A 248 3.63 1.91 17.33
CA ALA A 248 2.63 1.73 18.38
C ALA A 248 2.13 3.09 18.94
N GLN A 249 2.94 4.14 18.84
CA GLN A 249 2.51 5.53 19.11
C GLN A 249 1.63 6.11 18.00
N LEU A 250 1.59 5.45 16.84
CA LEU A 250 0.84 5.84 15.64
C LEU A 250 -0.52 5.13 15.54
N ASN A 251 -0.81 4.22 16.47
CA ASN A 251 -2.08 3.52 16.61
C ASN A 251 -3.21 4.49 17.00
N THR A 252 -3.77 5.18 16.01
CA THR A 252 -4.65 6.34 16.24
C THR A 252 -6.14 6.10 15.95
N GLY A 253 -6.54 4.93 15.46
CA GLY A 253 -7.92 4.71 15.03
C GLY A 253 -8.36 5.71 13.93
N PRO A 254 -9.65 5.74 13.56
CA PRO A 254 -10.15 6.65 12.54
C PRO A 254 -10.19 8.07 13.12
N VAL A 255 -9.62 9.06 12.45
CA VAL A 255 -9.53 10.39 13.06
C VAL A 255 -10.18 11.52 12.26
N LEU A 256 -11.31 11.91 12.82
CA LEU A 256 -12.20 13.04 12.59
C LEU A 256 -11.53 14.40 12.87
N THR A 257 -11.68 15.34 11.94
CA THR A 257 -11.33 16.78 11.91
C THR A 257 -10.08 17.25 11.14
N PRO A 258 -10.17 18.39 10.42
CA PRO A 258 -9.11 18.92 9.57
C PRO A 258 -7.95 19.52 10.38
N ALA A 259 -6.72 19.38 9.86
CA ALA A 259 -5.54 20.03 10.40
C ALA A 259 -5.60 21.57 10.25
N PRO A 260 -5.04 22.35 11.20
CA PRO A 260 -4.95 23.80 11.06
C PRO A 260 -4.03 24.16 9.88
N ARG A 261 -4.49 25.09 9.04
CA ARG A 261 -3.70 25.63 7.92
C ARG A 261 -2.37 26.16 8.43
N ARG A 262 -1.27 25.62 7.91
CA ARG A 262 0.09 26.12 8.17
C ARG A 262 0.20 27.55 7.64
N ARG A 263 0.57 28.52 8.49
CA ARG A 263 0.88 29.89 8.05
C ARG A 263 2.05 29.87 7.07
N SER A 264 1.97 30.72 6.05
CA SER A 264 3.04 30.86 5.05
C SER A 264 4.28 31.46 5.72
N ARG A 265 5.48 31.07 5.26
CA ARG A 265 6.78 31.58 5.76
C ARG A 265 6.94 33.10 5.70
N LYS A 266 6.05 33.83 5.03
CA LYS A 266 6.08 35.31 4.99
C LYS A 266 5.63 35.96 6.30
N ASP A 267 4.94 35.25 7.18
CA ASP A 267 4.44 35.82 8.44
C ASP A 267 5.39 35.60 9.63
N ALA A 268 6.61 35.10 9.37
CA ALA A 268 7.62 34.79 10.41
C ALA A 268 8.67 35.89 10.61
N ASP A 269 8.64 36.96 9.80
CA ASP A 269 9.61 38.07 9.83
C ASP A 269 9.09 39.34 10.54
N ASP A 270 7.96 39.28 11.25
CA ASP A 270 7.59 40.36 12.15
C ASP A 270 8.47 40.30 13.42
N PRO A 271 9.32 41.30 13.69
CA PRO A 271 10.16 41.30 14.87
C PRO A 271 9.30 41.39 16.13
N ALA A 272 9.63 40.55 17.12
CA ALA A 272 8.99 40.57 18.43
C ALA A 272 9.15 41.96 19.08
N PRO A 273 8.11 42.48 19.78
CA PRO A 273 8.20 43.77 20.43
C PRO A 273 9.18 43.73 21.60
N GLU A 274 9.99 44.79 21.73
CA GLU A 274 10.96 44.95 22.82
C GLU A 274 10.27 44.93 24.19
N PRO A 275 10.93 44.36 25.22
CA PRO A 275 10.39 44.36 26.57
C PRO A 275 10.46 45.77 27.17
N ALA A 276 9.31 46.28 27.60
CA ALA A 276 9.21 47.54 28.33
C ALA A 276 9.94 47.44 29.68
N ALA A 277 10.72 48.48 30.00
CA ALA A 277 11.35 48.72 31.30
C ALA A 277 10.35 49.17 32.36
#